data_AF-A0A136LNI3-F1
#
_entry.id   AF-A0A136LNI3-F1
#
_cell.length_a   1.000
_cell.length_b   1.000
_cell.length_c   1.000
_cell.angle_alpha   90.00
_cell.angle_beta   90.00
_cell.angle_gamma   90.00
#
_symmetry.space_group_name_H-M   'P 1'
#
loop_
_entity.id
_entity.type
_entity.pdbx_description
1 polymer ?
#
loop_
_entity_poly.entity_id
_entity_poly.type
_entity_poly.pdbx_seq_one_letter_code
_entity_poly.pdbx_strand_id
1 'polypeptide(L)'
;MTSITNSQLGLLYLAHLLISADGIIDAREYEALSKIKTKESISDQDFKKFEIAVKDKKERDIYREGIELMNGCTDEEKLNAFVHLYKLSETDGLVHVKEVRLLLYTIKNAGIEFNDIIARAKALTNY
;
A
#
# COMPACT_ATOMS: atom_id res chain seq x y z
N MET A 1 13.52 -18.99 3.62
CA MET A 1 12.41 -18.03 3.65
C MET A 1 13.01 -16.65 3.51
N THR A 2 12.68 -15.95 2.44
CA THR A 2 13.09 -14.56 2.21
C THR A 2 12.29 -13.67 3.15
N SER A 3 12.98 -12.76 3.84
CA SER A 3 12.35 -11.72 4.64
C SER A 3 11.54 -10.78 3.75
N ILE A 4 10.44 -10.24 4.28
CA ILE A 4 9.70 -9.15 3.62
C ILE A 4 10.63 -8.02 3.16
N THR A 5 10.42 -7.53 1.94
CA THR A 5 11.19 -6.42 1.39
C THR A 5 10.66 -5.06 1.86
N ASN A 6 11.46 -4.01 1.70
CA ASN A 6 11.00 -2.65 2.00
C ASN A 6 9.79 -2.25 1.14
N SER A 7 9.76 -2.65 -0.13
CA SER A 7 8.65 -2.35 -1.05
C SER A 7 7.36 -3.03 -0.60
N GLN A 8 7.42 -4.32 -0.24
CA GLN A 8 6.29 -5.07 0.28
C GLN A 8 5.77 -4.49 1.60
N LEU A 9 6.67 -4.22 2.56
CA LEU A 9 6.28 -3.69 3.85
C LEU A 9 5.72 -2.27 3.72
N GLY A 10 6.38 -1.39 2.97
CA GLY A 10 5.91 -0.04 2.72
C GLY A 10 4.54 -0.03 2.02
N LEU A 11 4.31 -0.97 1.09
CA LEU A 11 3.02 -1.12 0.43
C LEU A 11 1.92 -1.46 1.45
N LEU A 12 2.17 -2.40 2.37
CA LEU A 12 1.20 -2.74 3.41
C LEU A 12 0.87 -1.54 4.32
N TYR A 13 1.89 -0.77 4.75
CA TYR A 13 1.70 0.46 5.54
C TYR A 13 0.83 1.48 4.81
N LEU A 14 1.13 1.76 3.55
CA LEU A 14 0.40 2.75 2.76
C LEU A 14 -0.99 2.26 2.35
N ALA A 15 -1.15 0.97 2.05
CA ALA A 15 -2.45 0.37 1.74
C ALA A 15 -3.38 0.42 2.95
N HIS A 16 -2.87 0.12 4.15
CA HIS A 16 -3.64 0.24 5.39
C HIS A 16 -4.14 1.67 5.62
N LEU A 17 -3.32 2.69 5.37
CA LEU A 17 -3.77 4.08 5.44
C LEU A 17 -4.83 4.45 4.40
N LEU A 18 -4.83 3.80 3.25
CA LEU A 18 -5.81 4.08 2.20
C LEU A 18 -7.17 3.46 2.47
N ILE A 19 -7.25 2.44 3.31
CA ILE A 19 -8.49 1.69 3.50
C ILE A 19 -9.04 1.81 4.93
N SER A 20 -8.20 2.04 5.94
CA SER A 20 -8.60 2.06 7.35
C SER A 20 -8.87 3.47 7.88
N ALA A 21 -9.97 4.06 7.39
CA ALA A 21 -10.37 5.44 7.65
C ALA A 21 -10.73 5.76 9.12
N ASP A 22 -11.07 4.75 9.93
CA ASP A 22 -11.52 4.89 11.32
C ASP A 22 -10.62 4.16 12.35
N GLY A 23 -9.53 3.55 11.90
CA GLY A 23 -8.62 2.75 12.71
C GLY A 23 -9.12 1.34 13.05
N ILE A 24 -10.26 0.91 12.50
CA ILE A 24 -10.81 -0.44 12.67
C ILE A 24 -10.80 -1.15 11.31
N ILE A 25 -9.98 -2.18 11.18
CA ILE A 25 -9.97 -3.00 9.95
C ILE A 25 -11.26 -3.81 9.86
N ASP A 26 -12.16 -3.42 8.96
CA ASP A 26 -13.36 -4.20 8.63
C ASP A 26 -13.02 -5.42 7.74
N ALA A 27 -13.99 -6.32 7.54
CA ALA A 27 -13.76 -7.54 6.76
C ALA A 27 -13.32 -7.28 5.31
N ARG A 28 -13.76 -6.17 4.69
CA ARG A 28 -13.41 -5.80 3.31
C ARG A 28 -12.01 -5.20 3.26
N GLU A 29 -11.65 -4.39 4.24
CA GLU A 29 -10.29 -3.86 4.39
C GLU A 29 -9.27 -5.00 4.58
N TYR A 30 -9.60 -5.97 5.42
CA TYR A 30 -8.77 -7.16 5.60
C TYR A 30 -8.64 -7.98 4.30
N GLU A 31 -9.74 -8.17 3.57
CA GLU A 31 -9.72 -8.87 2.28
C GLU A 31 -8.80 -8.15 1.27
N ALA A 32 -8.84 -6.82 1.23
CA ALA A 32 -7.98 -6.02 0.36
C ALA A 32 -6.48 -6.20 0.71
N LEU A 33 -6.11 -6.13 1.98
CA LEU A 33 -4.73 -6.38 2.43
C LEU A 33 -4.30 -7.83 2.17
N SER A 34 -5.20 -8.80 2.35
CA SER A 34 -4.92 -10.21 2.06
C SER A 34 -4.69 -10.44 0.56
N LYS A 35 -5.39 -9.73 -0.33
CA LYS A 35 -5.12 -9.79 -1.78
C LYS A 35 -3.72 -9.29 -2.12
N ILE A 36 -3.28 -8.18 -1.51
CA ILE A 36 -1.92 -7.66 -1.70
C ILE A 36 -0.89 -8.70 -1.24
N LYS A 37 -1.08 -9.24 -0.02
CA LYS A 37 -0.22 -10.31 0.51
C LYS A 37 -0.07 -11.46 -0.47
N THR A 38 -1.16 -11.96 -1.05
CA THR A 38 -1.10 -13.04 -2.04
C THR A 38 -0.37 -12.63 -3.32
N LYS A 39 -0.66 -11.45 -3.88
CA LYS A 39 -0.02 -10.97 -5.12
C LYS A 39 1.48 -10.75 -4.97
N GLU A 40 1.88 -10.18 -3.84
CA GLU A 40 3.27 -9.89 -3.51
C GLU A 40 4.00 -11.06 -2.86
N SER A 41 3.35 -12.23 -2.72
CA SER A 41 3.92 -13.44 -2.10
C SER A 41 4.50 -13.19 -0.70
N ILE A 42 3.81 -12.37 0.10
CA ILE A 42 4.20 -12.03 1.47
C ILE A 42 3.83 -13.20 2.39
N SER A 43 4.79 -13.62 3.22
CA SER A 43 4.60 -14.72 4.16
C SER A 43 3.56 -14.39 5.24
N ASP A 44 2.83 -15.39 5.74
CA ASP A 44 1.90 -15.22 6.87
C ASP A 44 2.60 -14.62 8.10
N GLN A 45 3.86 -15.03 8.33
CA GLN A 45 4.64 -14.56 9.46
C GLN A 45 4.94 -13.06 9.36
N ASP A 46 5.33 -12.57 8.19
CA ASP A 46 5.65 -11.16 8.00
C ASP A 46 4.40 -10.29 7.92
N PHE A 47 3.33 -10.79 7.32
CA PHE A 47 2.03 -10.13 7.34
C PHE A 47 1.53 -9.95 8.77
N LYS A 48 1.61 -10.99 9.61
CA LYS A 48 1.22 -10.92 11.02
C LYS A 48 2.09 -9.95 11.83
N LYS A 49 3.39 -9.84 11.54
CA LYS A 49 4.25 -8.83 12.18
C LYS A 49 3.79 -7.42 11.82
N PHE A 50 3.44 -7.20 10.55
CA PHE A 50 2.88 -5.93 10.10
C PHE A 50 1.57 -5.60 10.84
N GLU A 51 0.62 -6.54 10.93
CA GLU A 51 -0.65 -6.33 11.63
C GLU A 51 -0.45 -5.95 13.11
N ILE A 52 0.48 -6.61 13.78
CA ILE A 52 0.85 -6.27 15.17
C ILE A 52 1.47 -4.87 15.23
N ALA A 53 2.33 -4.52 14.26
CA ALA A 53 3.03 -3.25 14.25
C ALA A 53 2.10 -2.04 14.04
N VAL A 54 1.07 -2.16 13.20
CA VAL A 54 0.17 -1.02 12.90
C VAL A 54 -0.85 -0.74 14.00
N LYS A 55 -1.23 -1.75 14.81
CA LYS A 55 -2.32 -1.66 15.80
C LYS A 55 -2.19 -0.50 16.80
N ASP A 56 -0.96 -0.20 17.22
CA ASP A 56 -0.69 0.83 18.23
C ASP A 56 -0.05 2.10 17.63
N LYS A 57 0.04 2.20 16.29
CA LYS A 57 0.62 3.35 15.60
C LYS A 57 -0.45 4.36 15.21
N LYS A 58 -0.09 5.64 15.26
CA LYS A 58 -0.93 6.72 14.70
C LYS A 58 -0.77 6.74 13.19
N GLU A 59 -1.81 7.17 12.46
CA GLU A 59 -1.78 7.33 11.00
C GLU A 59 -0.52 8.05 10.49
N ARG A 60 -0.11 9.12 11.16
CA ARG A 60 1.10 9.87 10.80
C ARG A 60 2.37 9.01 10.87
N ASP A 61 2.48 8.15 11.87
CA ASP A 61 3.66 7.31 12.06
C ASP A 61 3.67 6.15 11.06
N ILE A 62 2.48 5.57 10.77
CA ILE A 62 2.26 4.58 9.70
C ILE A 62 2.65 5.19 8.34
N TYR A 63 2.27 6.45 8.08
CA TYR A 63 2.59 7.14 6.83
C TYR A 63 4.08 7.37 6.69
N ARG A 64 4.71 7.91 7.73
CA ARG A 64 6.14 8.21 7.73
C ARG A 64 6.94 6.94 7.45
N GLU A 65 6.65 5.85 8.14
CA GLU A 65 7.35 4.58 7.97
C GLU A 65 7.12 3.98 6.58
N GLY A 66 5.89 4.02 6.07
CA GLY A 66 5.58 3.59 4.70
C GLY A 66 6.40 4.36 3.65
N ILE A 67 6.50 5.69 3.79
CA ILE A 67 7.29 6.53 2.89
C ILE A 67 8.80 6.30 3.05
N GLU A 68 9.30 6.16 4.27
CA GLU A 68 10.72 5.88 4.53
C GLU A 68 11.15 4.56 3.88
N LEU A 69 10.31 3.53 3.98
CA LEU A 69 10.53 2.25 3.30
C LEU A 69 10.52 2.41 1.77
N MET A 70 9.54 3.14 1.22
CA MET A 70 9.47 3.40 -0.23
C MET A 70 10.67 4.19 -0.76
N ASN A 71 11.16 5.17 0.00
CA ASN A 71 12.33 5.96 -0.38
C ASN A 71 13.62 5.12 -0.44
N GLY A 72 13.67 4.01 0.30
CA GLY A 72 14.77 3.04 0.23
C GLY A 72 14.66 2.04 -0.92
N CYS A 73 13.60 2.08 -1.72
CA CYS A 73 13.36 1.16 -2.84
C CYS A 73 13.86 1.75 -4.17
N THR A 74 14.05 0.89 -5.16
CA THR A 74 14.25 1.29 -6.56
C THR A 74 12.96 1.86 -7.16
N ASP A 75 13.07 2.62 -8.25
CA ASP A 75 11.91 3.23 -8.89
C ASP A 75 10.94 2.19 -9.46
N GLU A 76 11.45 1.05 -9.93
CA GLU A 76 10.62 -0.08 -10.39
C GLU A 76 9.83 -0.72 -9.24
N GLU A 77 10.45 -0.91 -8.07
CA GLU A 77 9.77 -1.40 -6.87
C GLU A 77 8.69 -0.42 -6.37
N LYS A 78 9.00 0.88 -6.34
CA LYS A 78 8.04 1.93 -5.99
C LYS A 78 6.86 1.95 -6.97
N LEU A 79 7.14 1.89 -8.28
CA LEU A 79 6.12 1.89 -9.32
C LEU A 79 5.16 0.71 -9.16
N ASN A 80 5.69 -0.49 -8.92
CA ASN A 80 4.86 -1.67 -8.66
C ASN A 80 4.00 -1.50 -7.40
N ALA A 81 4.56 -1.01 -6.30
CA ALA A 81 3.78 -0.72 -5.10
C ALA A 81 2.68 0.32 -5.34
N PHE A 82 2.97 1.42 -6.05
CA PHE A 82 1.98 2.46 -6.31
C PHE A 82 0.88 2.03 -7.28
N VAL A 83 1.14 1.07 -8.17
CA VAL A 83 0.09 0.43 -8.99
C VAL A 83 -0.92 -0.30 -8.11
N HIS A 84 -0.47 -1.01 -7.06
CA HIS A 84 -1.40 -1.62 -6.09
C HIS A 84 -2.26 -0.57 -5.39
N LEU A 85 -1.64 0.50 -4.87
CA LEU A 85 -2.36 1.57 -4.19
C LEU A 85 -3.38 2.26 -5.10
N TYR A 86 -3.01 2.52 -6.35
CA TYR A 86 -3.91 3.08 -7.35
C TYR A 86 -5.11 2.16 -7.59
N LYS A 87 -4.89 0.86 -7.79
CA LYS A 87 -5.96 -0.11 -8.00
C LYS A 87 -6.90 -0.26 -6.81
N LEU A 88 -6.38 -0.17 -5.58
CA LEU A 88 -7.21 -0.11 -4.38
C LEU A 88 -8.11 1.13 -4.41
N SER A 89 -7.56 2.29 -4.82
CA SER A 89 -8.34 3.53 -4.93
C SER A 89 -9.43 3.50 -6.00
N GLU A 90 -9.30 2.64 -7.01
CA GLU A 90 -10.35 2.40 -8.02
C GLU A 90 -11.47 1.47 -7.51
N THR A 91 -11.29 0.81 -6.36
CA THR A 91 -12.29 -0.11 -5.81
C THR A 91 -13.39 0.68 -5.10
N ASP A 92 -14.61 0.61 -5.64
CA ASP A 92 -15.75 1.41 -5.16
C ASP A 92 -16.05 1.17 -3.68
N GLY A 93 -16.23 2.27 -2.95
CA GLY A 93 -16.52 2.26 -1.51
C GLY A 93 -15.39 1.78 -0.58
N LEU A 94 -14.18 1.49 -1.09
CA LEU A 94 -13.04 1.05 -0.29
C LEU A 94 -12.11 2.19 0.15
N VAL A 95 -11.96 3.22 -0.68
CA VAL A 95 -11.03 4.35 -0.44
C VAL A 95 -11.79 5.67 -0.43
N HIS A 96 -11.62 6.45 0.62
CA HIS A 96 -12.23 7.76 0.79
C HIS A 96 -11.45 8.86 0.05
N VAL A 97 -12.11 9.96 -0.33
CA VAL A 97 -11.48 11.04 -1.14
C VAL A 97 -10.26 11.70 -0.46
N LYS A 98 -10.22 11.68 0.88
CA LYS A 98 -9.09 12.18 1.68
C LYS A 98 -7.84 11.30 1.50
N GLU A 99 -8.04 10.01 1.29
CA GLU A 99 -7.00 9.00 1.10
C GLU A 99 -6.47 8.99 -0.33
N VAL A 100 -7.31 9.31 -1.32
CA VAL A 100 -6.84 9.58 -2.70
C VAL A 100 -5.83 10.74 -2.72
N ARG A 101 -6.06 11.78 -1.91
CA ARG A 101 -5.09 12.89 -1.78
C ARG A 101 -3.78 12.41 -1.14
N LEU A 102 -3.85 11.53 -0.15
CA LEU A 102 -2.67 10.91 0.46
C LEU A 102 -1.85 10.15 -0.60
N LEU A 103 -2.51 9.34 -1.43
CA LEU A 103 -1.88 8.61 -2.52
C LEU A 103 -1.10 9.54 -3.46
N LEU A 104 -1.72 10.64 -3.90
CA LEU A 104 -1.06 11.62 -4.78
C LEU A 104 0.17 12.26 -4.12
N TYR A 105 0.11 12.58 -2.82
CA TYR A 105 1.28 13.09 -2.09
C TYR A 105 2.39 12.06 -1.98
N THR A 106 2.06 10.80 -1.69
CA THR A 106 3.01 9.67 -1.63
C THR A 106 3.76 9.52 -2.94
N ILE A 107 3.04 9.49 -4.06
CA ILE A 107 3.61 9.32 -5.41
C ILE A 107 4.58 10.46 -5.72
N LYS A 108 4.16 11.71 -5.47
CA LYS A 108 5.00 12.90 -5.66
C LYS A 108 6.27 12.84 -4.80
N ASN A 109 6.16 12.46 -3.53
CA ASN A 109 7.29 12.43 -2.61
C ASN A 109 8.29 11.32 -2.95
N ALA A 110 7.83 10.21 -3.52
CA ALA A 110 8.67 9.08 -3.89
C ALA A 110 9.36 9.24 -5.27
N GLY A 111 9.02 10.29 -6.01
CA GLY A 111 9.64 10.63 -7.30
C GLY A 111 9.13 9.80 -8.49
N ILE A 112 7.93 9.24 -8.40
CA ILE A 112 7.33 8.45 -9.48
C ILE A 112 6.31 9.29 -10.25
N GLU A 113 6.34 9.19 -11.58
CA GLU A 113 5.37 9.87 -12.44
C GLU A 113 4.01 9.18 -12.37
N PHE A 114 2.95 9.96 -12.11
CA PHE A 114 1.60 9.41 -11.94
C PHE A 114 1.08 8.71 -13.21
N ASN A 115 1.44 9.20 -14.38
CA ASN A 115 1.03 8.61 -15.66
C ASN A 115 1.61 7.21 -15.87
N ASP A 116 2.81 6.92 -15.35
CA ASP A 116 3.44 5.61 -15.46
C ASP A 116 2.68 4.57 -14.62
N ILE A 117 2.18 4.99 -13.46
CA ILE A 117 1.31 4.18 -12.59
C ILE A 117 0.01 3.85 -13.34
N ILE A 118 -0.66 4.83 -13.92
CA ILE A 118 -1.91 4.61 -14.68
C ILE A 118 -1.66 3.67 -15.87
N ALA A 119 -0.59 3.90 -16.63
CA ALA A 119 -0.28 3.09 -17.80
C ALA A 119 -0.04 1.62 -17.40
N ARG A 120 0.74 1.37 -16.34
CA ARG A 120 1.00 0.02 -15.84
C ARG A 120 -0.24 -0.61 -15.23
N ALA A 121 -1.02 0.14 -14.46
CA ALA A 121 -2.29 -0.32 -13.90
C ALA A 121 -3.30 -0.76 -14.98
N LYS A 122 -3.36 -0.06 -16.12
CA LYS A 122 -4.20 -0.44 -17.27
C LYS A 122 -3.74 -1.70 -17.98
N ALA A 123 -2.43 -1.96 -18.01
CA ALA A 123 -1.87 -3.17 -18.58
C ALA A 123 -2.20 -4.43 -17.74
N LEU A 124 -2.51 -4.26 -16.44
CA LEU A 124 -2.98 -5.33 -15.57
C LEU A 124 -4.49 -5.54 -15.77
N THR A 125 -4.85 -6.61 -16.50
CA THR A 125 -6.24 -6.96 -16.83
C THR A 125 -7.01 -7.63 -15.70
N ASN A 126 -6.32 -8.24 -14.73
CA ASN A 126 -6.91 -8.89 -13.57
C ASN A 126 -6.30 -8.32 -12.29
N TYR A 127 -6.99 -7.35 -11.67
CA TYR A 127 -6.67 -6.90 -10.31
C TYR A 127 -7.72 -7.36 -9.32
#